data_AF-A0A453PZ05-F1
#
_entry.id   AF-A0A453PZ05-F1
#
_cell.length_a   1.000
_cell.length_b   1.000
_cell.length_c   1.000
_cell.angle_alpha   90.00
_cell.angle_beta   90.00
_cell.angle_gamma   90.00
#
_symmetry.space_group_name_H-M   'P 1'
#
loop_
_entity.id
_entity.type
_entity.pdbx_description
1 polymer ?
#
loop_
_entity_poly.entity_id
_entity_poly.type
_entity_poly.pdbx_seq_one_letter_code
_entity_poly.pdbx_strand_id
1 'polypeptide(L)'
;MSEDSAKTLLEHVTGWEVKNEGDILKLHMAWKVKNFVKGLEFFQLVAAVAEEEGHHPDLHLVGRNNVKIDVWTHSVLRCLMPVI
;
A
#
# COMPACT_ATOMS: atom_id res chain seq x y z
N MET A 1 3.16 -17.06 -9.58
CA MET A 1 1.84 -16.96 -8.92
C MET A 1 0.82 -16.76 -10.02
N SER A 2 -0.19 -17.62 -10.15
CA SER A 2 -1.26 -17.38 -11.13
C SER A 2 -2.06 -16.15 -10.68
N GLU A 3 -2.50 -15.35 -11.65
CA GLU A 3 -3.26 -14.10 -11.44
C GLU A 3 -4.47 -14.27 -10.50
N ASP A 4 -4.99 -15.49 -10.38
CA ASP A 4 -6.11 -15.85 -9.51
C ASP A 4 -5.86 -15.61 -8.02
N SER A 5 -4.67 -15.88 -7.49
CA SER A 5 -4.41 -15.72 -6.05
C SER A 5 -4.36 -14.24 -5.64
N ALA A 6 -3.90 -13.36 -6.52
CA ALA A 6 -3.92 -11.92 -6.27
C ALA A 6 -5.36 -11.36 -6.29
N LYS A 7 -6.21 -11.91 -7.15
CA LYS A 7 -7.60 -11.46 -7.34
C LYS A 7 -8.48 -11.75 -6.12
N THR A 8 -8.33 -12.92 -5.48
CA THR A 8 -9.09 -13.28 -4.28
C THR A 8 -8.70 -12.47 -3.04
N LEU A 9 -7.44 -12.05 -2.93
CA LEU A 9 -7.00 -11.20 -1.82
C LEU A 9 -7.46 -9.74 -1.99
N LEU A 10 -7.57 -9.23 -3.22
CA LEU A 10 -8.14 -7.91 -3.51
C LEU A 10 -9.61 -7.77 -3.09
N GLU A 11 -10.37 -8.87 -3.04
CA GLU A 11 -11.76 -8.84 -2.55
C GLU A 11 -11.85 -8.45 -1.07
N HIS A 12 -10.80 -8.71 -0.27
CA HIS A 12 -10.75 -8.38 1.15
C HIS A 12 -10.13 -7.00 1.43
N VAL A 13 -9.46 -6.39 0.45
CA VAL A 13 -8.80 -5.09 0.59
C VAL A 13 -9.48 -4.04 -0.31
N THR A 14 -10.67 -3.61 0.12
CA THR A 14 -11.46 -2.60 -0.60
C THR A 14 -10.68 -1.28 -0.73
N GLY A 15 -10.37 -0.85 -1.95
CA GLY A 15 -9.73 0.45 -2.24
C GLY A 15 -8.30 0.37 -2.78
N TRP A 16 -7.68 -0.81 -2.83
CA TRP A 16 -6.38 -0.99 -3.50
C TRP A 16 -6.56 -1.19 -5.01
N GLU A 17 -5.78 -0.43 -5.79
CA GLU A 17 -5.63 -0.62 -7.22
C GLU A 17 -4.33 -1.39 -7.50
N VAL A 18 -4.40 -2.44 -8.30
CA VAL A 18 -3.19 -3.06 -8.84
C VAL A 18 -2.79 -2.31 -10.10
N LYS A 19 -1.54 -1.84 -10.16
CA LYS A 19 -0.96 -1.32 -11.40
C LYS A 19 0.28 -2.11 -11.77
N ASN A 20 0.43 -2.30 -13.07
CA ASN A 20 1.61 -2.91 -13.64
C ASN A 20 2.54 -1.76 -14.08
N GLU A 21 3.64 -1.58 -13.37
CA GLU A 21 4.69 -0.62 -13.74
C GLU A 21 5.91 -1.40 -14.23
N GLY A 22 5.95 -1.69 -15.53
CA GLY A 22 6.97 -2.55 -16.15
C GLY A 22 6.70 -4.03 -15.89
N ASP A 23 7.70 -4.74 -15.36
CA ASP A 23 7.61 -6.17 -14.96
C ASP A 23 7.22 -6.35 -13.48
N ILE A 24 6.88 -5.27 -12.78
CA ILE A 24 6.58 -5.27 -11.34
C ILE A 24 5.11 -4.92 -11.12
N LEU A 25 4.38 -5.83 -10.46
CA LEU A 25 3.05 -5.56 -9.95
C LEU A 25 3.15 -4.78 -8.64
N LYS A 26 2.54 -3.61 -8.61
CA LYS A 26 2.47 -2.74 -7.43
C LYS A 26 1.02 -2.57 -7.00
N LEU A 27 0.82 -2.52 -5.69
CA LEU A 27 -0.46 -2.17 -5.09
C LEU A 27 -0.42 -0.70 -4.70
N HIS A 28 -1.43 0.04 -5.11
CA HIS A 28 -1.56 1.46 -4.85
C HIS A 28 -2.86 1.74 -4.13
N MET A 29 -2.82 2.62 -3.14
CA MET A 29 -4.05 3.21 -2.61
C MET A 29 -3.82 4.67 -2.26
N ALA A 30 -4.84 5.49 -2.54
CA ALA A 30 -4.81 6.92 -2.28
C ALA A 30 -6.03 7.36 -1.46
N TRP A 31 -5.79 8.29 -0.55
CA TRP A 31 -6.79 8.90 0.31
C TRP A 31 -6.63 10.41 0.35
N LYS A 32 -7.76 11.10 0.43
CA LYS A 32 -7.79 12.53 0.69
C LYS A 32 -8.00 12.79 2.17
N VAL A 33 -6.99 13.33 2.84
CA VAL A 33 -7.05 13.69 4.26
C VAL A 33 -7.53 15.13 4.45
N LYS A 34 -7.88 15.50 5.68
CA LYS A 34 -8.40 16.84 6.00
C LYS A 34 -7.36 17.94 5.78
N ASN A 35 -6.10 17.68 6.12
CA ASN A 35 -4.99 18.63 6.02
C ASN A 35 -3.63 17.90 6.13
N PHE A 36 -2.54 18.66 5.99
CA PHE A 36 -1.18 18.14 5.97
C PHE A 36 -0.81 17.40 7.26
N VAL A 37 -1.20 17.93 8.43
CA VAL A 37 -0.91 17.31 9.73
C VAL A 37 -1.60 15.94 9.84
N LYS A 38 -2.86 15.82 9.38
CA LYS A 38 -3.55 14.53 9.31
C LYS A 38 -2.89 13.55 8.34
N GLY A 39 -2.27 14.04 7.27
CA GLY A 39 -1.46 13.20 6.38
C GLY A 39 -0.23 12.62 7.10
N LEU A 40 0.46 13.43 7.91
CA LEU A 40 1.60 12.97 8.70
C LEU A 40 1.20 12.00 9.82
N GLU A 41 0.12 12.28 10.55
CA GLU A 41 -0.42 11.35 11.57
C GLU A 41 -0.78 10.00 10.94
N PHE A 42 -1.39 10.03 9.76
CA PHE A 42 -1.69 8.81 9.01
C PHE A 42 -0.43 8.01 8.68
N PHE A 43 0.65 8.66 8.24
CA PHE A 43 1.94 7.99 8.01
C PHE A 43 2.57 7.40 9.26
N GLN A 44 2.41 8.03 10.42
CA GLN A 44 2.91 7.46 11.67
C GLN A 44 2.23 6.12 12.01
N LEU A 45 0.92 6.03 11.77
CA LEU A 45 0.18 4.77 11.95
C LEU A 45 0.67 3.69 10.98
N VAL A 46 0.85 4.05 9.71
CA VAL A 46 1.35 3.11 8.69
C VAL A 46 2.77 2.66 9.00
N ALA A 47 3.64 3.58 9.46
CA ALA A 47 5.00 3.25 9.86
C ALA A 47 5.05 2.27 11.04
N ALA A 48 4.18 2.44 12.04
CA ALA A 48 4.11 1.50 13.16
C ALA A 48 3.78 0.06 12.70
N VAL A 49 2.80 -0.08 11.79
CA VAL A 49 2.46 -1.39 11.19
C VAL A 49 3.60 -1.91 10.32
N ALA A 50 4.23 -1.06 9.52
CA ALA A 50 5.35 -1.43 8.66
C ALA A 50 6.56 -1.96 9.44
N GLU A 51 6.87 -1.37 10.59
CA GLU A 51 7.94 -1.83 11.49
C GLU A 51 7.59 -3.17 12.16
N GLU A 52 6.34 -3.36 12.58
CA GLU A 52 5.87 -4.62 13.17
C GLU A 52 5.92 -5.78 12.16
N GLU A 53 5.53 -5.52 10.91
CA GLU A 53 5.53 -6.51 9.82
C GLU A 53 6.91 -6.68 9.13
N GLY A 54 7.84 -5.76 9.38
CA GLY A 54 9.14 -5.71 8.71
C GLY A 54 9.04 -5.47 7.20
N HIS A 55 8.01 -4.74 6.76
CA HIS A 55 7.79 -4.39 5.36
C HIS A 55 7.48 -2.91 5.20
N HIS A 56 8.38 -2.19 4.51
CA HIS A 56 8.34 -0.75 4.40
C HIS A 56 7.77 -0.30 3.06
N PRO A 57 6.52 0.22 3.02
CA PRO A 57 5.92 0.72 1.79
C PRO A 57 6.38 2.15 1.47
N ASP A 58 6.19 2.57 0.22
CA ASP A 58 6.47 3.94 -0.21
C ASP A 58 5.30 4.86 0.18
N LEU A 59 5.59 5.92 0.93
CA LEU A 59 4.61 6.88 1.47
C LEU A 59 4.71 8.23 0.75
N HIS A 60 3.62 8.67 0.12
CA HIS A 60 3.58 9.92 -0.65
C HIS A 60 2.52 10.89 -0.14
N LEU A 61 2.92 12.10 0.25
CA LEU A 61 2.01 13.19 0.62
C LEU A 61 2.14 14.33 -0.38
N VAL A 62 1.17 14.42 -1.31
CA VAL A 62 1.17 15.38 -2.42
C VAL A 62 0.11 16.45 -2.20
N GLY A 63 0.39 17.71 -2.58
CA GLY A 63 -0.62 18.77 -2.58
C GLY A 63 -1.21 19.11 -1.20
N ARG A 64 -0.51 18.76 -0.11
CA ARG A 64 -0.87 18.97 1.31
C ARG A 64 -1.97 18.07 1.88
N ASN A 65 -2.69 17.31 1.08
CA ASN A 65 -3.78 16.47 1.60
C ASN A 65 -4.07 15.19 0.79
N ASN A 66 -3.26 14.90 -0.22
CA ASN A 66 -3.37 13.65 -0.95
C ASN A 66 -2.31 12.69 -0.42
N VAL A 67 -2.76 11.66 0.29
CA VAL A 67 -1.91 10.59 0.78
C VAL A 67 -2.00 9.43 -0.21
N LYS A 68 -0.87 8.90 -0.65
CA LYS A 68 -0.79 7.68 -1.45
C LYS A 68 0.21 6.73 -0.80
N ILE A 69 -0.15 5.45 -0.73
CA ILE A 69 0.75 4.37 -0.34
C ILE A 69 0.95 3.48 -1.56
N ASP A 70 2.20 3.21 -1.89
CA ASP A 70 2.57 2.17 -2.85
C ASP A 70 3.24 1.03 -2.09
N VAL A 71 2.68 -0.18 -2.21
CA VAL A 71 3.24 -1.39 -1.61
C VAL A 71 3.73 -2.28 -2.74
N TRP A 72 4.99 -2.66 -2.66
CA TRP A 72 5.59 -3.59 -3.59
C TRP A 72 6.76 -4.28 -2.91
N THR A 73 7.02 -5.51 -3.32
CA THR A 73 8.14 -6.29 -2.81
C THR A 73 9.14 -6.45 -3.95
N HIS A 74 10.41 -6.07 -3.73
CA HIS A 74 11.52 -6.44 -4.62
C HIS A 74 11.70 -7.96 -4.73
N SER A 75 11.14 -8.71 -3.77
CA SER A 75 11.07 -10.17 -3.78
C SER A 75 9.64 -10.60 -4.09
N VAL A 76 9.45 -11.11 -5.32
CA VAL A 76 8.21 -11.65 -5.94
C VAL A 76 7.39 -12.62 -5.07
N LEU A 77 7.86 -12.98 -3.87
CA LEU A 77 7.38 -14.11 -3.08
C LEU A 77 6.52 -13.76 -1.85
N ARG A 78 6.36 -12.48 -1.47
CA ARG A 78 5.74 -12.13 -0.17
C ARG A 78 4.69 -11.02 -0.21
N CYS A 79 4.04 -10.81 -1.36
CA CYS A 79 3.03 -9.75 -1.53
C CYS A 79 1.68 -10.06 -0.85
N LEU A 80 1.49 -11.25 -0.27
CA LEU A 80 0.19 -11.75 0.21
C LEU A 80 0.31 -12.61 1.48
N MET A 81 1.16 -12.24 2.45
CA MET A 81 0.88 -12.69 3.82
C MET A 81 -0.17 -11.75 4.42
N PRO A 82 -1.15 -12.28 5.16
CA PRO A 82 -2.37 -11.57 5.48
C PRO A 82 -2.05 -10.47 6.48
N VAL A 83 -1.95 -9.23 5.99
CA VAL A 83 -2.22 -8.04 6.80
C VAL A 83 -3.73 -7.81 6.73
N ILE A 84 -4.50 -8.82 7.17
CA ILE A 84 -5.92 -8.83 7.54
C ILE A 84 -6.15 -9.97 8.52
#